data_AF-A0A0E4HD06-F1
#
_entry.id   AF-A0A0E4HD06-F1
#
_cell.length_a   1.000
_cell.length_b   1.000
_cell.length_c   1.000
_cell.angle_alpha   90.00
_cell.angle_beta   90.00
_cell.angle_gamma   90.00
#
_symmetry.space_group_name_H-M   'P 1'
#
loop_
_entity.id
_entity.type
_entity.pdbx_description
1 polymer ?
#
loop_
_entity_poly.entity_id
_entity_poly.type
_entity_poly.pdbx_seq_one_letter_code
_entity_poly.pdbx_strand_id
1 'polypeptide(L)'
;MCDEFGDYKSALDWVSLYMDGSWIQENNEEVKRTVAQFQEWGTANSLLYRVLAGQYEALSEYIEYISLRTDEILIALYNIILSANRYDWNVDYILDRFAAYIPYRTYSTEFGEYNQQVMSDQHTRFLVELAAYYLHNKRKEGINFILQSLESSAKINNEGTVIKCVDLFGQHRHQADEKEKEQYKLQIGEYL
;
A
#
# COMPACT_ATOMS: atom_id res chain seq x y z
N MET A 1 13.83 -4.59 -1.48
CA MET A 1 15.26 -4.16 -1.46
C MET A 1 15.52 -2.89 -2.29
N CYS A 2 14.83 -2.62 -3.40
CA CYS A 2 14.83 -1.27 -4.03
C CYS A 2 13.73 -0.34 -3.48
N ASP A 3 12.59 -0.88 -3.02
CA ASP A 3 11.47 -0.08 -2.48
C ASP A 3 11.81 0.71 -1.22
N GLU A 4 12.80 0.25 -0.44
CA GLU A 4 13.19 0.86 0.84
C GLU A 4 14.10 2.09 0.68
N PHE A 5 14.68 2.33 -0.50
CA PHE A 5 15.62 3.44 -0.75
C PHE A 5 15.11 4.52 -1.71
N GLY A 6 13.93 4.33 -2.30
CA GLY A 6 13.34 5.32 -3.22
C GLY A 6 14.05 5.45 -4.58
N ASP A 7 14.97 4.54 -4.90
CA ASP A 7 15.65 4.52 -6.21
C ASP A 7 14.84 3.73 -7.25
N TYR A 8 13.68 4.29 -7.60
CA TYR A 8 12.78 3.70 -8.57
C TYR A 8 13.35 3.71 -10.00
N LYS A 9 14.34 4.58 -10.27
CA LYS A 9 15.02 4.63 -11.56
C LYS A 9 15.88 3.38 -11.76
N SER A 10 16.71 3.04 -10.78
CA SER A 10 17.47 1.79 -10.82
C SER A 10 16.55 0.57 -10.85
N ALA A 11 15.42 0.61 -10.14
CA ALA A 11 14.43 -0.46 -10.20
C ALA A 11 13.87 -0.69 -11.61
N LEU A 12 13.58 0.38 -12.37
CA LEU A 12 13.15 0.30 -13.77
C LEU A 12 14.25 -0.25 -14.70
N ASP A 13 15.52 0.07 -14.44
CA ASP A 13 16.65 -0.51 -15.18
C ASP A 13 16.72 -2.04 -14.95
N TRP A 14 16.54 -2.50 -13.70
CA TRP A 14 16.47 -3.92 -13.38
C TRP A 14 15.29 -4.62 -14.05
N VAL A 15 14.12 -3.96 -14.11
CA VAL A 15 12.96 -4.49 -14.83
C VAL A 15 13.28 -4.74 -16.29
N SER A 16 13.93 -3.78 -16.94
CA SER A 16 14.33 -3.92 -18.34
C SER A 16 15.27 -5.11 -18.55
N LEU A 17 16.18 -5.37 -17.60
CA LEU A 17 17.13 -6.48 -17.68
C LEU A 17 16.49 -7.86 -17.56
N TYR A 18 15.57 -8.07 -16.62
CA TYR A 18 14.94 -9.40 -16.48
C TYR A 18 13.81 -9.64 -17.49
N MET A 19 13.23 -8.59 -18.07
CA MET A 19 12.28 -8.72 -19.18
C MET A 19 12.98 -9.13 -20.49
N ASP A 20 14.27 -8.83 -20.62
CA ASP A 20 15.07 -9.25 -21.77
C ASP A 20 15.37 -10.75 -21.69
N GLY A 21 14.66 -11.53 -22.50
CA GLY A 21 14.92 -12.95 -22.69
C GLY A 21 15.85 -13.27 -23.86
N SER A 22 16.40 -12.26 -24.57
CA SER A 22 17.15 -12.46 -25.82
C SER A 22 18.47 -13.23 -25.65
N TRP A 23 19.01 -13.26 -24.42
CA TRP A 23 20.22 -14.00 -24.07
C TRP A 23 19.98 -15.50 -23.83
N ILE A 24 18.72 -15.94 -23.72
CA ILE A 24 18.36 -17.34 -23.46
C ILE A 24 18.40 -18.11 -24.79
N GLN A 25 19.22 -19.16 -24.86
CA GLN A 25 19.45 -19.92 -26.09
C GLN A 25 18.43 -21.05 -26.28
N GLU A 26 17.87 -21.55 -25.18
CA GLU A 26 16.85 -22.57 -25.16
C GLU A 26 15.52 -22.03 -25.72
N ASN A 27 14.87 -22.79 -26.60
CA ASN A 27 13.62 -22.37 -27.26
C ASN A 27 12.49 -23.39 -27.09
N ASN A 28 12.52 -24.15 -26.00
CA ASN A 28 11.45 -25.09 -25.69
C ASN A 28 10.23 -24.34 -25.10
N GLU A 29 9.08 -25.01 -25.07
CA GLU A 29 7.82 -24.39 -24.64
C GLU A 29 7.82 -23.99 -23.16
N GLU A 30 8.59 -24.68 -22.31
CA GLU A 30 8.75 -24.31 -20.90
C GLU A 30 9.49 -22.98 -20.76
N VAL A 31 10.60 -22.82 -21.49
CA VAL A 31 11.40 -21.59 -21.50
C VAL A 31 10.59 -20.41 -22.04
N LYS A 32 9.82 -20.59 -23.12
CA LYS A 32 8.92 -19.53 -23.64
C LYS A 32 7.89 -19.10 -22.61
N ARG A 33 7.30 -20.04 -21.86
CA ARG A 33 6.33 -19.73 -20.80
C ARG A 33 6.99 -18.96 -19.66
N THR A 34 8.17 -19.38 -19.23
CA THR A 34 8.94 -18.69 -18.19
C THR A 34 9.29 -17.26 -18.62
N VAL A 35 9.79 -17.06 -19.85
CA VAL A 35 10.08 -15.73 -20.40
C VAL A 35 8.82 -14.85 -20.44
N ALA A 36 7.70 -15.38 -20.92
CA ALA A 36 6.43 -14.66 -20.94
C ALA A 36 5.98 -14.24 -19.52
N GLN A 37 6.17 -15.11 -18.52
CA GLN A 37 5.86 -14.80 -17.13
C GLN A 37 6.72 -13.68 -16.56
N PHE A 38 8.04 -13.69 -16.82
CA PHE A 38 8.92 -12.58 -16.44
C PHE A 38 8.54 -11.27 -17.14
N GLN A 39 8.10 -11.33 -18.39
CA GLN A 39 7.61 -10.15 -19.11
C GLN A 39 6.30 -9.60 -18.53
N GLU A 40 5.40 -10.48 -18.09
CA GLU A 40 4.18 -10.07 -17.38
C GLU A 40 4.50 -9.39 -16.04
N TRP A 41 5.35 -10.01 -15.21
CA TRP A 41 5.83 -9.40 -13.96
C TRP A 41 6.58 -8.09 -14.20
N GLY A 42 7.35 -8.03 -15.30
CA GLY A 42 8.04 -6.84 -15.77
C GLY A 42 7.12 -5.67 -16.05
N THR A 43 6.01 -5.95 -16.72
CA THR A 43 4.97 -4.96 -17.01
C THR A 43 4.37 -4.42 -15.71
N ALA A 44 3.98 -5.30 -14.78
CA ALA A 44 3.42 -4.92 -13.48
C ALA A 44 4.37 -4.03 -12.67
N ASN A 45 5.62 -4.47 -12.54
CA ASN A 45 6.64 -3.78 -11.75
C ASN A 45 7.03 -2.44 -12.37
N SER A 46 7.08 -2.36 -13.70
CA SER A 46 7.32 -1.09 -14.40
C SER A 46 6.23 -0.07 -14.09
N LEU A 47 4.95 -0.46 -14.11
CA LEU A 47 3.85 0.44 -13.77
C LEU A 47 3.92 0.90 -12.32
N LEU A 48 4.15 -0.02 -11.38
CA LEU A 48 4.32 0.29 -9.97
C LEU A 48 5.47 1.28 -9.73
N TYR A 49 6.66 1.03 -10.29
CA TYR A 49 7.82 1.89 -10.07
C TYR A 49 7.65 3.27 -10.70
N ARG A 50 6.95 3.39 -11.83
CA ARG A 50 6.60 4.69 -12.41
C ARG A 50 5.68 5.49 -11.48
N VAL A 51 4.66 4.84 -10.90
CA VAL A 51 3.76 5.46 -9.91
C VAL A 51 4.52 5.89 -8.66
N LEU A 52 5.42 5.05 -8.13
CA LEU A 52 6.24 5.38 -6.97
C LEU A 52 7.26 6.49 -7.26
N ALA A 53 7.73 6.60 -8.51
CA ALA A 53 8.59 7.68 -9.00
C ALA A 53 7.86 9.00 -9.28
N GLY A 54 6.53 9.07 -9.07
CA GLY A 54 5.77 10.29 -9.28
C GLY A 54 5.35 10.54 -10.73
N GLN A 55 5.33 9.51 -11.58
CA GLN A 55 4.77 9.61 -12.94
C GLN A 55 3.26 9.37 -12.90
N TYR A 56 2.49 10.43 -12.70
CA TYR A 56 1.03 10.36 -12.56
C TYR A 56 0.35 9.72 -13.77
N GLU A 57 0.91 9.89 -14.97
CA GLU A 57 0.36 9.35 -16.21
C GLU A 57 0.33 7.81 -16.23
N ALA A 58 1.21 7.16 -15.45
CA ALA A 58 1.23 5.71 -15.31
C ALA A 58 0.10 5.17 -14.41
N LEU A 59 -0.53 6.03 -13.61
CA LEU A 59 -1.48 5.63 -12.59
C LEU A 59 -2.73 4.96 -13.18
N SER A 60 -3.27 5.51 -14.27
CA SER A 60 -4.45 4.92 -14.94
C SER A 60 -4.17 3.52 -15.44
N GLU A 61 -3.02 3.30 -16.07
CA GLU A 61 -2.62 2.00 -16.60
C GLU A 61 -2.35 1.00 -15.47
N TYR A 62 -1.72 1.45 -14.38
CA TYR A 62 -1.51 0.65 -13.19
C TYR A 62 -2.83 0.19 -12.55
N ILE A 63 -3.82 1.09 -12.45
CA ILE A 63 -5.15 0.78 -11.91
C ILE A 63 -5.87 -0.28 -12.75
N GLU A 64 -5.86 -0.15 -14.08
CA GLU A 64 -6.51 -1.14 -14.93
C GLU A 64 -5.83 -2.50 -14.81
N TYR A 65 -4.49 -2.52 -14.74
CA TYR A 65 -3.73 -3.75 -14.56
C TYR A 65 -4.07 -4.48 -13.24
N ILE A 66 -4.12 -3.76 -12.12
CA ILE A 66 -4.42 -4.36 -10.80
C ILE A 66 -5.91 -4.69 -10.62
N SER A 67 -6.82 -4.08 -11.40
CA SER A 67 -8.26 -4.32 -11.28
C SER A 67 -8.67 -5.77 -11.57
N LEU A 68 -7.82 -6.50 -12.30
CA LEU A 68 -8.00 -7.91 -12.64
C LEU A 68 -7.38 -8.88 -11.61
N ARG A 69 -6.64 -8.36 -10.61
CA ARG A 69 -5.86 -9.13 -9.63
C ARG A 69 -6.30 -8.79 -8.21
N THR A 70 -7.42 -9.36 -7.78
CA THR A 70 -8.13 -8.95 -6.56
C THR A 70 -7.33 -9.11 -5.27
N ASP A 71 -6.40 -10.05 -5.25
CA ASP A 71 -5.46 -10.34 -4.18
C ASP A 71 -4.34 -9.30 -4.06
N GLU A 72 -4.04 -8.56 -5.14
CA GLU A 72 -3.02 -7.50 -5.15
C GLU A 72 -3.60 -6.10 -4.86
N ILE A 73 -4.93 -5.93 -4.88
CA ILE A 73 -5.56 -4.60 -4.80
C ILE A 73 -5.17 -3.85 -3.52
N LEU A 74 -5.10 -4.51 -2.36
CA LEU A 74 -4.72 -3.84 -1.11
C LEU A 74 -3.27 -3.32 -1.15
N ILE A 75 -2.36 -4.13 -1.72
CA ILE A 75 -0.95 -3.76 -1.89
C ILE A 75 -0.82 -2.60 -2.88
N ALA A 76 -1.60 -2.64 -3.98
CA ALA A 76 -1.64 -1.56 -4.95
C ALA A 76 -2.18 -0.25 -4.33
N LEU A 77 -3.28 -0.32 -3.57
CA LEU A 77 -3.85 0.83 -2.86
C LEU A 77 -2.86 1.45 -1.88
N TYR A 78 -2.11 0.63 -1.14
CA TYR A 78 -1.06 1.12 -0.25
C TYR A 78 -0.01 1.95 -1.00
N ASN A 79 0.53 1.43 -2.11
CA ASN A 79 1.51 2.16 -2.91
C ASN A 79 0.93 3.44 -3.55
N ILE A 80 -0.33 3.39 -4.00
CA ILE A 80 -1.03 4.56 -4.55
C ILE A 80 -1.18 5.66 -3.48
N ILE A 81 -1.57 5.29 -2.26
CA ILE A 81 -1.71 6.25 -1.15
C ILE A 81 -0.35 6.82 -0.76
N LEU A 82 0.71 6.01 -0.69
CA LEU A 82 2.06 6.50 -0.45
C LEU A 82 2.48 7.54 -1.50
N SER A 83 2.25 7.26 -2.78
CA SER A 83 2.51 8.21 -3.86
C SER A 83 1.63 9.46 -3.76
N ALA A 84 0.34 9.30 -3.42
CA ALA A 84 -0.58 10.42 -3.26
C ALA A 84 -0.16 11.36 -2.14
N ASN A 85 0.22 10.83 -0.97
CA ASN A 85 0.76 11.60 0.15
C ASN A 85 2.08 12.30 -0.22
N ARG A 86 2.93 11.66 -1.01
CA ARG A 86 4.24 12.19 -1.41
C ARG A 86 4.15 13.30 -2.47
N TYR A 87 3.27 13.13 -3.44
CA TYR A 87 3.19 13.99 -4.63
C TYR A 87 1.93 14.84 -4.70
N ASP A 88 1.14 14.87 -3.62
CA ASP A 88 -0.09 15.66 -3.48
C ASP A 88 -1.15 15.32 -4.57
N TRP A 89 -1.33 14.03 -4.84
CA TRP A 89 -2.29 13.57 -5.84
C TRP A 89 -3.68 13.35 -5.25
N ASN A 90 -4.73 13.79 -5.95
CA ASN A 90 -6.09 13.34 -5.64
C ASN A 90 -6.32 11.95 -6.26
N VAL A 91 -6.63 10.99 -5.39
CA VAL A 91 -6.91 9.59 -5.73
C VAL A 91 -8.26 9.13 -5.19
N ASP A 92 -9.18 10.05 -4.90
CA ASP A 92 -10.50 9.74 -4.33
C ASP A 92 -11.29 8.79 -5.23
N TYR A 93 -11.23 9.01 -6.55
CA TYR A 93 -11.87 8.13 -7.54
C TYR A 93 -11.37 6.68 -7.49
N ILE A 94 -10.12 6.47 -7.08
CA ILE A 94 -9.52 5.14 -6.91
C ILE A 94 -10.04 4.49 -5.64
N LEU A 95 -10.06 5.26 -4.54
CA LEU A 95 -10.58 4.81 -3.26
C LEU A 95 -12.07 4.45 -3.35
N ASP A 96 -12.85 5.23 -4.08
CA ASP A 96 -14.26 4.95 -4.35
C ASP A 96 -14.42 3.66 -5.17
N ARG A 97 -13.61 3.49 -6.23
CA ARG A 97 -13.62 2.28 -7.08
C ARG A 97 -13.30 1.01 -6.29
N PHE A 98 -12.36 1.08 -5.35
CA PHE A 98 -11.88 -0.08 -4.59
C PHE A 98 -12.30 -0.09 -3.13
N ALA A 99 -13.34 0.66 -2.75
CA ALA A 99 -13.78 0.81 -1.35
C ALA A 99 -14.02 -0.53 -0.65
N ALA A 100 -14.49 -1.55 -1.39
CA ALA A 100 -14.71 -2.89 -0.85
C ALA A 100 -13.43 -3.57 -0.33
N TYR A 101 -12.26 -3.21 -0.85
CA TYR A 101 -10.96 -3.83 -0.51
C TYR A 101 -10.22 -3.11 0.64
N ILE A 102 -10.71 -1.96 1.10
CA ILE A 102 -10.12 -1.18 2.19
C ILE A 102 -10.24 -1.88 3.56
N PRO A 103 -11.40 -2.48 3.94
CA PRO A 103 -11.50 -3.20 5.21
C PRO A 103 -10.55 -4.40 5.27
N TYR A 104 -10.08 -4.73 6.48
CA TYR A 104 -9.22 -5.89 6.70
C TYR A 104 -9.88 -7.18 6.18
N ARG A 105 -9.11 -7.96 5.42
CA ARG A 105 -9.52 -9.24 4.86
C ARG A 105 -8.36 -10.23 4.97
N THR A 106 -8.66 -11.47 5.34
CA THR A 106 -7.73 -12.59 5.24
C THR A 106 -7.85 -13.21 3.85
N TYR A 107 -6.75 -13.30 3.11
CA TYR A 107 -6.70 -13.96 1.80
C TYR A 107 -5.94 -15.29 1.91
N SER A 108 -6.48 -16.34 1.28
CA SER A 108 -5.77 -17.58 0.99
C SER A 108 -5.21 -17.48 -0.43
N THR A 109 -3.89 -17.64 -0.59
CA THR A 109 -3.25 -17.67 -1.91
C THR A 109 -3.06 -19.12 -2.37
N GLU A 110 -2.85 -19.33 -3.67
CA GLU A 110 -2.50 -20.67 -4.20
C GLU A 110 -1.21 -21.25 -3.60
N PHE A 111 -0.38 -20.40 -2.97
CA PHE A 111 0.88 -20.76 -2.31
C PHE A 111 0.76 -20.95 -0.79
N GLY A 112 -0.45 -20.88 -0.23
CA GLY A 112 -0.75 -21.07 1.19
C GLY A 112 -1.54 -19.92 1.82
N GLU A 113 -1.93 -20.08 3.09
CA GLU A 113 -2.44 -18.99 3.91
C GLU A 113 -1.33 -17.96 4.12
N TYR A 114 -1.59 -16.70 3.75
CA TYR A 114 -0.64 -15.64 4.06
C TYR A 114 -0.50 -15.53 5.57
N ASN A 115 0.72 -15.33 6.07
CA ASN A 115 0.95 -15.20 7.51
C ASN A 115 0.08 -14.05 8.04
N GLN A 116 -0.90 -14.37 8.90
CA GLN A 116 -1.88 -13.41 9.43
C GLN A 116 -1.20 -12.20 10.09
N GLN A 117 -0.02 -12.41 10.70
CA GLN A 117 0.78 -11.33 11.26
C GLN A 117 1.22 -10.33 10.18
N VAL A 118 1.63 -10.82 9.01
CA VAL A 118 2.11 -9.97 7.91
C VAL A 118 0.94 -9.24 7.24
N MET A 119 -0.22 -9.90 7.06
CA MET A 119 -1.43 -9.22 6.57
C MET A 119 -1.88 -8.11 7.50
N SER A 120 -1.90 -8.40 8.81
CA SER A 120 -2.27 -7.42 9.83
C SER A 120 -1.30 -6.25 9.87
N ASP A 121 0.01 -6.51 9.77
CA ASP A 121 1.04 -5.47 9.68
C ASP A 121 0.86 -4.57 8.45
N GLN A 122 0.64 -5.17 7.28
CA GLN A 122 0.40 -4.43 6.03
C GLN A 122 -0.87 -3.58 6.11
N HIS A 123 -1.97 -4.14 6.61
CA HIS A 123 -3.23 -3.40 6.74
C HIS A 123 -3.11 -2.26 7.75
N THR A 124 -2.41 -2.48 8.87
CA THR A 124 -2.11 -1.45 9.87
C THR A 124 -1.33 -0.29 9.26
N ARG A 125 -0.27 -0.57 8.49
CA ARG A 125 0.49 0.46 7.77
C ARG A 125 -0.35 1.17 6.72
N PHE A 126 -1.22 0.45 6.03
CA PHE A 126 -2.14 1.05 5.06
C PHE A 126 -3.11 2.04 5.71
N LEU A 127 -3.71 1.68 6.85
CA LEU A 127 -4.65 2.55 7.55
C LEU A 127 -4.01 3.88 8.00
N VAL A 128 -2.77 3.86 8.51
CA VAL A 128 -2.11 5.11 8.94
C VAL A 128 -1.76 6.03 7.75
N GLU A 129 -1.36 5.47 6.61
CA GLU A 129 -1.10 6.26 5.40
C GLU A 129 -2.41 6.78 4.78
N LEU A 130 -3.48 5.98 4.82
CA LEU A 130 -4.82 6.39 4.39
C LEU A 130 -5.36 7.51 5.30
N ALA A 131 -5.13 7.42 6.61
CA ALA A 131 -5.47 8.49 7.54
C ALA A 131 -4.77 9.80 7.19
N ALA A 132 -3.46 9.75 6.92
CA ALA A 132 -2.68 10.92 6.50
C ALA A 132 -3.26 11.55 5.22
N TYR A 133 -3.59 10.72 4.21
CA TYR A 133 -4.21 11.18 2.97
C TYR A 133 -5.54 11.91 3.23
N TYR A 134 -6.43 11.32 4.03
CA TYR A 134 -7.73 11.91 4.33
C TYR A 134 -7.60 13.25 5.08
N LEU A 135 -6.75 13.29 6.10
CA LEU A 135 -6.57 14.48 6.93
C LEU A 135 -5.90 15.63 6.19
N HIS A 136 -4.93 15.33 5.32
CA HIS A 136 -4.32 16.30 4.41
C HIS A 136 -5.38 16.94 3.50
N ASN A 137 -6.33 16.12 3.01
CA ASN A 137 -7.48 16.57 2.22
C ASN A 137 -8.64 17.12 3.07
N LYS A 138 -8.41 17.44 4.36
CA LYS A 138 -9.40 18.01 5.30
C LYS A 138 -10.65 17.14 5.51
N ARG A 139 -10.49 15.81 5.38
CA ARG A 139 -11.54 14.83 5.62
C ARG A 139 -11.38 14.23 7.02
N LYS A 140 -12.35 14.48 7.88
CA LYS A 140 -12.32 14.05 9.29
C LYS A 140 -12.33 12.52 9.46
N GLU A 141 -12.79 11.78 8.44
CA GLU A 141 -12.81 10.32 8.45
C GLU A 141 -11.41 9.73 8.67
N GLY A 142 -10.35 10.49 8.36
CA GLY A 142 -8.98 10.08 8.67
C GLY A 142 -8.71 9.87 10.16
N ILE A 143 -9.42 10.55 11.08
CA ILE A 143 -9.33 10.29 12.53
C ILE A 143 -9.73 8.84 12.84
N ASN A 144 -10.79 8.34 12.20
CA ASN A 144 -11.25 6.98 12.41
C ASN A 144 -10.20 5.96 11.94
N PHE A 145 -9.54 6.21 10.80
CA PHE A 145 -8.45 5.36 10.33
C PHE A 145 -7.22 5.38 11.26
N ILE A 146 -6.90 6.52 11.91
CA ILE A 146 -5.87 6.55 12.95
C ILE A 146 -6.23 5.61 14.10
N LEU A 147 -7.46 5.70 14.60
CA LEU A 147 -7.91 4.90 15.75
C LEU A 147 -7.93 3.39 15.44
N GLN A 148 -8.35 3.01 14.22
CA GLN A 148 -8.29 1.62 13.74
C GLN A 148 -6.83 1.14 13.62
N SER A 149 -5.95 1.96 13.03
CA SER A 149 -4.54 1.65 12.89
C SER A 149 -3.86 1.49 14.26
N LEU A 150 -4.13 2.40 15.19
CA LEU A 150 -3.59 2.37 16.54
C LEU A 150 -4.01 1.10 17.28
N GLU A 151 -5.30 0.74 17.24
CA GLU A 151 -5.82 -0.49 17.83
C GLU A 151 -5.13 -1.74 17.26
N SER A 152 -4.97 -1.79 15.93
CA SER A 152 -4.32 -2.91 15.27
C SER A 152 -2.84 -2.99 15.62
N SER A 153 -2.13 -1.85 15.60
CA SER A 153 -0.71 -1.76 15.92
C SER A 153 -0.37 -2.21 17.34
N ALA A 154 -1.28 -2.01 18.30
CA ALA A 154 -1.17 -2.54 19.66
C ALA A 154 -1.23 -4.06 19.73
N LYS A 155 -2.17 -4.67 19.00
CA LYS A 155 -2.33 -6.12 18.96
C LYS A 155 -1.13 -6.83 18.33
N ILE A 156 -0.48 -6.20 17.35
CA ILE A 156 0.66 -6.79 16.61
C ILE A 156 2.03 -6.29 17.06
N ASN A 157 2.09 -5.43 18.07
CA ASN A 157 3.32 -4.80 18.58
C ASN A 157 4.14 -4.04 17.51
N ASN A 158 3.47 -3.28 16.64
CA ASN A 158 4.12 -2.43 15.64
C ASN A 158 4.32 -1.00 16.17
N GLU A 159 5.40 -0.82 16.95
CA GLU A 159 5.76 0.46 17.58
C GLU A 159 5.93 1.61 16.57
N GLY A 160 6.47 1.32 15.38
CA GLY A 160 6.67 2.33 14.34
C GLY A 160 5.34 2.95 13.87
N THR A 161 4.29 2.13 13.73
CA THR A 161 2.96 2.61 13.36
C THR A 161 2.28 3.33 14.52
N VAL A 162 2.48 2.89 15.76
CA VAL A 162 1.99 3.60 16.96
C VAL A 162 2.51 5.03 16.98
N ILE A 163 3.81 5.23 16.78
CA ILE A 163 4.42 6.58 16.76
C ILE A 163 3.78 7.45 15.67
N LYS A 164 3.60 6.91 14.46
CA LYS A 164 2.91 7.63 13.38
C LYS A 164 1.47 8.00 13.74
N CYS A 165 0.71 7.08 14.34
CA CYS A 165 -0.66 7.33 14.78
C CYS A 165 -0.72 8.43 15.84
N VAL A 166 0.19 8.41 16.82
CA VAL A 166 0.28 9.43 17.89
C VAL A 166 0.58 10.80 17.31
N ASP A 167 1.54 10.89 16.40
CA ASP A 167 1.91 12.14 15.74
C ASP A 167 0.74 12.71 14.91
N LEU A 168 0.16 11.90 14.03
CA LEU A 168 -0.99 12.30 13.20
C LEU A 168 -2.20 12.70 14.06
N PHE A 169 -2.52 11.94 15.11
CA PHE A 169 -3.63 12.28 16.00
C PHE A 169 -3.36 13.60 16.72
N GLY A 170 -2.12 13.81 17.19
CA GLY A 170 -1.71 15.05 17.85
C GLY A 170 -1.93 16.28 16.97
N GLN A 171 -1.51 16.21 15.70
CA GLN A 171 -1.66 17.29 14.72
C GLN A 171 -3.13 17.59 14.40
N HIS A 172 -3.97 16.55 14.34
CA HIS A 172 -5.37 16.65 13.92
C HIS A 172 -6.39 16.55 15.06
N ARG A 173 -5.94 16.57 16.33
CA ARG A 173 -6.80 16.38 17.52
C ARG A 173 -7.98 17.34 17.61
N HIS A 174 -7.85 18.54 17.03
CA HIS A 174 -8.91 19.54 16.99
C HIS A 174 -10.11 19.13 16.10
N GLN A 175 -9.90 18.17 15.18
CA GLN A 175 -10.93 17.64 14.28
C GLN A 175 -11.69 16.46 14.90
N ALA A 176 -11.11 15.82 15.92
CA ALA A 176 -11.70 14.68 16.61
C ALA A 176 -12.84 15.12 17.53
N ASP A 177 -13.90 14.32 17.59
CA ASP A 177 -14.98 14.47 18.57
C ASP A 177 -14.58 13.92 19.95
N GLU A 178 -15.43 14.11 20.96
CA GLU A 178 -15.12 13.66 22.32
C GLU A 178 -15.03 12.13 22.44
N LYS A 179 -15.81 11.37 21.66
CA LYS A 179 -15.74 9.90 21.68
C LYS A 179 -14.42 9.43 21.07
N GLU A 180 -14.00 10.03 19.97
CA GLU A 180 -12.72 9.73 19.32
C GLU A 180 -11.53 10.06 20.23
N LYS A 181 -11.59 11.18 20.97
CA LYS A 181 -10.58 11.55 21.97
C LYS A 181 -10.53 10.58 23.15
N GLU A 182 -11.68 10.13 23.64
CA GLU A 182 -11.78 9.13 24.70
C GLU A 182 -11.22 7.79 24.24
N GLN A 183 -11.58 7.34 23.03
CA GLN A 183 -11.06 6.12 22.43
C GLN A 183 -9.53 6.18 22.29
N TYR A 184 -8.99 7.27 21.72
CA TYR A 184 -7.56 7.47 21.62
C TYR A 184 -6.87 7.38 22.98
N LYS A 185 -7.42 8.04 24.00
CA LYS A 185 -6.87 8.04 25.36
C LYS A 185 -6.83 6.63 25.97
N LEU A 186 -7.86 5.83 25.74
CA LEU A 186 -7.90 4.44 26.20
C LEU A 186 -6.82 3.60 25.49
N GLN A 187 -6.70 3.71 24.17
CA GLN A 187 -5.75 2.95 23.36
C GLN A 187 -4.29 3.30 23.69
N ILE A 188 -3.96 4.59 23.85
CA ILE A 188 -2.58 4.99 24.17
C ILE A 188 -2.21 4.70 25.63
N GLY A 189 -3.19 4.56 26.52
CA GLY A 189 -2.96 4.17 27.90
C GLY A 189 -2.37 2.77 28.06
N GLU A 190 -2.45 1.91 27.03
CA GLU A 190 -1.77 0.60 27.02
C GLU A 190 -0.24 0.72 26.88
N TYR A 191 0.26 1.90 26.51
CA TYR A 191 1.68 2.18 26.25
C TYR A 191 2.34 3.11 27.27
N LEU A 192 1.58 3.65 28.23
CA LEU A 192 2.04 4.60 29.26
C LEU A 192 2.03 3.95 30.64
#